data_AF-A0A8J3IBW6-F1
#
_entry.id   AF-A0A8J3IBW6-F1
#
_cell.length_a   1.000
_cell.length_b   1.000
_cell.length_c   1.000
_cell.angle_alpha   90.00
_cell.angle_beta   90.00
_cell.angle_gamma   90.00
#
_symmetry.space_group_name_H-M   'P 1'
#
loop_
_entity.id
_entity.type
_entity.pdbx_description
1 polymer ?
#
loop_
_entity_poly.entity_id
_entity_poly.type
_entity_poly.pdbx_seq_one_letter_code
_entity_poly.pdbx_strand_id
1 'polypeptide(L)'
;MSQRPFDLTQVVERDLRAWKAFRQQDEGAAPATINRGLSTLRCVCSWPVEQRLLTENPTKEIPDIPSTPVSPRSLPDQAVDALLRTARGSLDLRLRLRDEALLVLLIYAGVRIQEAYDRLQIRKIL
;
A
#
# COMPACT_ATOMS: atom_id res chain seq x y z
N MET A 1 -11.62 -8.98 -32.67
CA MET A 1 -11.68 -9.81 -31.45
C MET A 1 -12.84 -9.29 -30.61
N SER A 2 -13.99 -9.95 -30.65
CA SER A 2 -15.17 -9.52 -29.89
C SER A 2 -14.91 -9.72 -28.39
N GLN A 3 -14.73 -8.62 -27.66
CA GLN A 3 -14.60 -8.67 -26.20
C GLN A 3 -15.97 -9.06 -25.63
N ARG A 4 -16.07 -10.27 -25.09
CA ARG A 4 -17.25 -10.66 -24.31
C ARG A 4 -17.34 -9.76 -23.07
N PRO A 5 -18.55 -9.42 -22.62
CA PRO A 5 -18.72 -8.73 -21.34
C PRO A 5 -18.09 -9.59 -20.23
N PHE A 6 -17.38 -8.94 -19.32
CA PHE A 6 -16.78 -9.61 -18.17
C PHE A 6 -17.88 -10.16 -17.27
N ASP A 7 -17.80 -11.44 -16.94
CA ASP A 7 -18.69 -12.12 -16.01
C ASP A 7 -17.86 -12.83 -14.95
N LEU A 8 -18.07 -12.45 -13.68
CA LEU A 8 -17.33 -12.98 -12.54
C LEU A 8 -17.61 -14.47 -12.32
N THR A 9 -18.77 -14.97 -12.74
CA THR A 9 -19.15 -16.40 -12.62
C THR A 9 -18.44 -17.30 -13.64
N GLN A 10 -17.77 -16.71 -14.64
CA GLN A 10 -17.03 -17.44 -15.67
C GLN A 10 -15.52 -17.47 -15.41
N VAL A 11 -15.04 -16.81 -14.34
CA VAL A 11 -13.63 -16.77 -13.98
C VAL A 11 -13.20 -18.14 -13.47
N VAL A 12 -12.18 -18.72 -14.08
CA VAL A 12 -11.59 -20.00 -13.66
C VAL A 12 -10.16 -19.82 -13.18
N GLU A 13 -9.65 -20.84 -12.47
CA GLU A 13 -8.27 -20.86 -11.96
C GLU A 13 -7.22 -20.53 -13.03
N ARG A 14 -7.42 -21.01 -14.26
CA ARG A 14 -6.52 -20.74 -15.40
C ARG A 14 -6.37 -19.25 -15.69
N ASP A 15 -7.46 -18.48 -15.63
CA ASP A 15 -7.43 -17.05 -15.93
C ASP A 15 -6.62 -16.29 -14.88
N LEU A 16 -6.76 -16.71 -13.62
CA LEU A 16 -6.03 -16.13 -12.50
C LEU A 16 -4.54 -16.51 -12.51
N ARG A 17 -4.20 -17.74 -12.94
CA ARG A 17 -2.81 -18.14 -13.18
C ARG A 17 -2.19 -17.35 -14.33
N ALA A 18 -2.93 -17.13 -15.42
CA ALA A 18 -2.50 -16.30 -16.54
C ALA A 18 -2.30 -14.84 -16.11
N TRP A 19 -3.23 -14.29 -15.33
CA TRP A 19 -3.09 -12.96 -14.74
C TRP A 19 -1.83 -12.87 -13.85
N LYS A 20 -1.63 -13.84 -12.95
CA LYS A 20 -0.44 -13.87 -12.08
C LYS A 20 0.85 -13.92 -12.90
N ALA A 21 0.91 -14.76 -13.93
CA ALA A 21 2.07 -14.87 -14.82
C ALA A 21 2.33 -13.55 -15.56
N PHE A 22 1.28 -12.92 -16.11
CA PHE A 22 1.38 -11.63 -16.79
C PHE A 22 1.91 -10.53 -15.87
N ARG A 23 1.38 -10.43 -14.64
CA ARG A 23 1.86 -9.47 -13.63
C ARG A 23 3.33 -9.70 -13.28
N GLN A 24 3.79 -10.96 -13.27
CA GLN A 24 5.18 -11.31 -12.94
C GLN A 24 6.15 -11.07 -14.11
N GLN A 25 5.77 -11.47 -15.33
CA GLN A 25 6.68 -11.58 -16.47
C GLN A 25 6.64 -10.34 -17.35
N ASP A 26 5.45 -9.87 -17.71
CA ASP A 26 5.27 -8.75 -18.64
C ASP A 26 5.42 -7.40 -17.93
N GLU A 27 4.85 -7.27 -16.73
CA GLU A 27 4.89 -6.02 -15.98
C GLU A 27 6.02 -5.94 -14.96
N GLY A 28 6.64 -7.07 -14.61
CA GLY A 28 7.68 -7.12 -13.58
C GLY A 28 7.22 -6.64 -12.20
N ALA A 29 5.93 -6.82 -11.86
CA ALA A 29 5.38 -6.32 -10.61
C ALA A 29 6.02 -7.03 -9.39
N ALA A 30 6.30 -6.26 -8.34
CA ALA A 30 6.88 -6.80 -7.11
C ALA A 30 5.96 -7.87 -6.47
N PRO A 31 6.51 -8.93 -5.84
CA PRO A 31 5.74 -9.99 -5.18
C PRO A 31 4.64 -9.47 -4.24
N ALA A 32 4.96 -8.46 -3.41
CA ALA A 32 4.01 -7.84 -2.49
C ALA A 32 2.81 -7.21 -3.22
N THR A 33 3.00 -6.63 -4.40
CA THR A 33 1.93 -6.03 -5.20
C THR A 33 1.02 -7.09 -5.79
N ILE A 34 1.60 -8.18 -6.29
CA ILE A 34 0.82 -9.30 -6.85
C ILE A 34 0.03 -10.00 -5.74
N ASN A 35 0.64 -10.27 -4.59
CA ASN A 35 -0.04 -10.89 -3.45
C ASN A 35 -1.20 -10.02 -2.93
N ARG A 36 -1.04 -8.69 -2.91
CA ARG A 36 -2.16 -7.77 -2.62
C ARG A 36 -3.30 -7.95 -3.63
N GLY A 37 -2.99 -8.02 -4.92
CA GLY A 37 -3.98 -8.32 -5.95
C GLY A 37 -4.65 -9.68 -5.77
N LEU A 38 -3.89 -10.74 -5.44
CA LEU A 38 -4.44 -12.05 -5.11
C LEU A 38 -5.39 -12.00 -3.92
N SER A 39 -5.05 -11.25 -2.87
CA SER A 39 -5.94 -11.06 -1.72
C SER A 39 -7.24 -10.35 -2.09
N THR A 40 -7.18 -9.35 -2.97
CA THR A 40 -8.40 -8.70 -3.51
C THR A 40 -9.22 -9.68 -4.34
N LEU A 41 -8.58 -10.45 -5.24
CA LEU A 41 -9.25 -11.45 -6.06
C LEU A 41 -9.91 -12.54 -5.22
N ARG A 42 -9.24 -13.00 -4.15
CA ARG A 42 -9.81 -13.94 -3.16
C ARG A 42 -11.09 -13.39 -2.57
N CYS A 43 -11.07 -12.15 -2.08
CA CYS A 43 -12.23 -11.49 -1.50
C CYS A 43 -13.37 -11.34 -2.51
N VAL A 44 -13.08 -10.83 -3.71
CA VAL A 44 -14.09 -10.62 -4.77
C VAL A 44 -14.70 -11.96 -5.22
N CYS A 45 -13.88 -13.01 -5.35
CA CYS A 45 -14.36 -14.33 -5.75
C CYS A 45 -15.03 -15.12 -4.62
N SER A 46 -14.92 -14.69 -3.36
CA SER A 46 -15.69 -15.28 -2.25
C SER A 46 -17.17 -14.87 -2.32
N TRP A 47 -17.47 -13.65 -2.78
CA TRP A 47 -18.86 -13.17 -2.85
C TRP A 47 -19.78 -14.05 -3.74
N PRO A 48 -19.41 -14.45 -4.99
CA PRO A 48 -20.24 -15.35 -5.79
C PRO A 48 -20.43 -16.73 -5.17
N VAL A 49 -19.45 -17.22 -4.40
CA VAL A 49 -19.55 -18.50 -3.69
C VAL A 49 -20.57 -18.40 -2.56
N GLU A 50 -20.54 -17.30 -1.78
CA GLU A 50 -21.55 -17.00 -0.76
C GLU A 50 -22.96 -16.89 -1.35
N GLN A 51 -23.07 -16.30 -2.55
CA GLN A 51 -24.33 -16.22 -3.29
C GLN A 51 -24.73 -17.51 -4.01
N ARG A 52 -23.95 -18.60 -3.89
CA ARG A 52 -24.14 -19.89 -4.58
C ARG A 52 -24.15 -19.80 -6.11
N LEU A 53 -23.55 -18.74 -6.66
CA LEU A 53 -23.33 -18.56 -8.11
C LEU A 53 -22.11 -19.35 -8.59
N LEU A 54 -21.14 -19.58 -7.70
CA LEU A 54 -19.99 -20.46 -7.91
C LEU A 54 -19.99 -21.55 -6.84
N THR A 55 -19.58 -22.76 -7.23
CA THR A 55 -19.42 -23.88 -6.29
C THR A 55 -18.17 -23.71 -5.43
N GLU A 56 -17.11 -23.16 -6.00
CA GLU A 56 -15.83 -22.95 -5.31
C GLU A 56 -15.15 -21.66 -5.77
N ASN A 57 -14.28 -21.13 -4.91
CA ASN A 57 -13.52 -19.92 -5.22
C ASN A 57 -12.34 -20.29 -6.14
N PRO A 58 -12.26 -19.76 -7.37
CA PRO A 58 -11.19 -20.10 -8.33
C PRO A 58 -9.79 -19.71 -7.87
N THR A 59 -9.66 -18.88 -6.83
CA THR A 59 -8.38 -18.46 -6.23
C THR A 59 -7.81 -19.47 -5.22
N LYS A 60 -8.56 -20.52 -4.86
CA LYS A 60 -8.24 -21.43 -3.75
C LYS A 60 -6.86 -22.10 -3.90
N GLU A 61 -6.55 -22.59 -5.10
CA GLU A 61 -5.31 -23.32 -5.39
C GLU A 61 -4.18 -22.41 -5.93
N ILE A 62 -4.29 -21.09 -5.72
CA ILE A 62 -3.33 -20.12 -6.22
C ILE A 62 -2.45 -19.63 -5.06
N PRO A 63 -1.20 -20.11 -4.98
CA PRO A 63 -0.30 -19.74 -3.90
C PRO A 63 0.19 -18.30 -4.08
N ASP A 64 0.50 -17.66 -2.96
CA ASP A 64 1.21 -16.39 -2.95
C ASP A 64 2.64 -16.56 -3.51
N ILE A 65 3.19 -15.45 -3.99
CA ILE A 65 4.60 -15.40 -4.39
C ILE A 65 5.43 -15.17 -3.11
N PRO A 66 6.48 -15.97 -2.87
CA PRO A 66 7.40 -15.73 -1.76
C PRO A 66 7.92 -14.29 -1.79
N SER A 67 7.81 -13.61 -0.66
CA SER A 67 8.32 -12.24 -0.49
C SER A 67 9.04 -12.15 0.83
N THR A 68 10.20 -11.49 0.85
CA THR A 68 10.86 -11.15 2.10
C THR A 68 10.00 -10.13 2.84
N PRO A 69 9.69 -10.34 4.13
CA PRO A 69 9.02 -9.34 4.94
C PRO A 69 9.92 -8.09 5.01
N VAL A 70 9.45 -6.96 4.48
CA VAL A 70 10.12 -5.68 4.72
C VAL A 70 9.68 -5.22 6.09
N SER A 71 10.46 -5.57 7.12
CA SER A 71 10.26 -4.96 8.43
C SER A 71 10.49 -3.46 8.30
N PRO A 72 9.60 -2.59 8.83
CA PRO A 72 9.85 -1.17 8.85
C PRO A 72 11.18 -0.93 9.57
N ARG A 73 12.14 -0.33 8.86
CA ARG A 73 13.43 0.01 9.43
C ARG A 73 13.26 1.30 10.24
N SER A 74 13.37 1.19 11.56
CA SER A 74 13.40 2.36 12.44
C SER A 74 14.60 3.24 12.09
N LEU A 75 14.40 4.54 12.19
CA LEU A 75 15.47 5.51 12.01
C LEU A 75 16.37 5.50 13.27
N PRO A 76 17.71 5.43 13.15
CA PRO A 76 18.59 5.55 14.31
C PRO A 76 18.48 6.92 14.97
N ASP A 77 18.69 7.00 16.29
CA ASP A 77 18.60 8.25 17.06
C ASP A 77 19.46 9.38 16.46
N GLN A 78 20.67 9.06 16.00
CA GLN A 78 21.57 10.04 15.36
C GLN A 78 20.99 10.66 14.09
N ALA A 79 20.21 9.89 13.33
CA ALA A 79 19.55 10.36 12.12
C ALA A 79 18.30 11.19 12.46
N VAL A 80 17.60 10.85 13.55
CA VAL A 80 16.54 11.69 14.12
C VAL A 80 17.11 13.06 14.53
N ASP A 81 18.21 13.07 15.28
CA ASP A 81 18.88 14.30 15.72
C ASP A 81 19.41 15.14 14.55
N ALA A 82 19.92 14.49 13.50
CA ALA A 82 20.32 15.16 12.28
C ALA A 82 19.14 15.86 11.60
N LEU A 83 18.00 15.17 11.44
CA LEU A 83 16.78 15.75 10.84
C LEU A 83 16.27 16.96 11.62
N LEU A 84 16.19 16.85 12.95
CA LEU A 84 15.75 17.96 13.81
C LEU A 84 16.69 19.16 13.71
N ARG A 85 18.01 18.93 13.66
CA ARG A 85 18.99 20.01 13.44
C ARG A 85 18.83 20.67 12.08
N THR A 86 18.60 19.90 11.03
CA THR A 86 18.37 20.44 9.68
C THR A 86 17.13 21.34 9.65
N ALA A 87 16.01 20.91 10.25
CA ALA A 87 14.79 21.72 10.33
C ALA A 87 15.03 23.04 11.09
N ARG A 88 15.75 22.98 12.22
CA ARG A 88 16.14 24.15 13.02
C ARG A 88 17.07 25.12 12.30
N GLY A 89 17.85 24.63 11.34
CA GLY A 89 18.81 25.41 10.56
C GLY A 89 18.19 26.29 9.47
N SER A 90 16.89 26.20 9.21
CA SER A 90 16.21 27.06 8.23
C SER A 90 16.26 28.54 8.64
N LEU A 91 16.68 29.41 7.71
CA LEU A 91 16.69 30.86 7.88
C LEU A 91 15.28 31.46 7.86
N ASP A 92 14.35 30.82 7.15
CA ASP A 92 12.95 31.17 7.19
C ASP A 92 12.32 30.66 8.49
N LEU A 93 11.96 31.61 9.37
CA LEU A 93 11.34 31.34 10.67
C LEU A 93 10.07 30.49 10.53
N ARG A 94 9.29 30.71 9.47
CA ARG A 94 8.02 30.03 9.27
C ARG A 94 8.22 28.59 8.85
N LEU A 95 9.15 28.35 7.92
CA LEU A 95 9.53 26.99 7.53
C LEU A 95 10.15 26.23 8.69
N ARG A 96 11.01 26.90 9.47
CA ARG A 96 11.63 26.31 10.66
C ARG A 96 10.59 25.80 11.66
N LEU A 97 9.64 26.65 12.05
CA LEU A 97 8.59 26.29 13.02
C LEU A 97 7.69 25.18 12.49
N ARG A 98 7.33 25.23 11.20
CA ARG A 98 6.50 24.21 10.56
C ARG A 98 7.19 22.85 10.54
N ASP A 99 8.43 22.80 10.07
CA ASP A 99 9.16 21.55 9.86
C ASP A 99 9.56 20.92 11.20
N GLU A 100 9.95 21.73 12.19
CA GLU A 100 10.22 21.23 13.54
C GLU A 100 8.96 20.65 14.21
N ALA A 101 7.83 21.36 14.15
CA ALA A 101 6.57 20.86 14.72
C ALA A 101 6.12 19.55 14.04
N LEU A 102 6.25 19.47 12.70
CA LEU A 102 5.90 18.28 11.94
C LEU A 102 6.80 17.09 12.32
N LEU A 103 8.12 17.29 12.38
CA LEU A 103 9.05 16.23 12.76
C LEU A 103 8.80 15.74 14.19
N VAL A 104 8.59 16.64 15.15
CA VAL A 104 8.29 16.27 16.53
C VAL A 104 7.03 15.41 16.62
N LEU A 105 5.96 15.77 15.90
CA LEU A 105 4.73 14.98 15.89
C LEU A 105 4.93 13.60 15.25
N LEU A 106 5.62 13.54 14.10
CA LEU A 106 5.87 12.26 13.42
C LEU A 106 6.75 11.33 14.25
N ILE A 107 7.79 11.86 14.90
CA ILE A 107 8.79 11.06 15.63
C ILE A 107 8.29 10.67 17.02
N TYR A 108 7.76 11.61 17.81
CA TYR A 108 7.47 11.39 19.23
C TYR A 108 6.00 11.10 19.51
N ALA A 109 5.06 11.57 18.68
CA ALA A 109 3.65 11.22 18.83
C ALA A 109 3.22 10.05 17.93
N GLY A 110 4.05 9.65 16.97
CA GLY A 110 3.81 8.50 16.09
C GLY A 110 2.59 8.68 15.16
N VAL A 111 2.20 9.92 14.90
CA VAL A 111 1.07 10.19 14.00
C VAL A 111 1.44 9.84 12.57
N ARG A 112 0.46 9.37 11.78
CA ARG A 112 0.70 9.15 10.35
C ARG A 112 0.84 10.48 9.62
N ILE A 113 1.58 10.49 8.51
CA ILE A 113 1.77 11.71 7.70
C ILE A 113 0.46 12.36 7.26
N GLN A 114 -0.56 11.56 6.94
CA GLN A 114 -1.89 12.06 6.59
C GLN A 114 -2.59 12.72 7.79
N GLU A 115 -2.51 12.11 8.97
CA GLU A 115 -3.09 12.66 10.20
C GLU A 115 -2.40 13.97 10.60
N ALA A 116 -1.08 14.05 10.43
CA ALA A 116 -0.32 15.27 10.66
C ALA A 116 -0.76 16.38 9.68
N TYR A 117 -0.86 16.07 8.39
CA TYR A 117 -1.30 17.02 7.38
C TYR A 117 -2.72 17.55 7.63
N ASP A 118 -3.66 16.67 7.95
CA ASP A 118 -5.06 17.04 8.17
C ASP A 118 -5.25 17.86 9.45
N ARG A 119 -4.59 17.48 10.55
CA ARG A 119 -4.76 18.14 11.86
C ARG A 119 -4.01 19.44 12.01
N LEU A 120 -2.84 19.58 11.38
CA LEU A 120 -2.03 20.79 11.51
C LEU A 120 -2.62 22.00 10.76
N GLN A 121 -3.70 21.85 9.95
CA GLN A 121 -4.28 22.92 9.12
C GLN A 121 -3.19 23.87 8.58
N ILE A 122 -2.13 23.31 7.97
CA ILE A 122 -0.91 24.04 7.58
C ILE A 122 -1.22 25.22 6.62
N ARG A 123 -2.45 25.27 6.08
CA ARG A 123 -3.06 26.42 5.40
C ARG A 123 -3.19 27.71 6.23
N LYS A 124 -3.19 27.68 7.57
CA LYS A 124 -3.32 28.89 8.41
C LYS A 124 -1.99 29.51 8.82
N ILE A 125 -0.88 28.81 8.58
CA ILE A 125 0.46 29.39 8.69
C ILE A 125 0.87 30.00 7.33
N LEU A 126 0.07 29.80 6.27
CA LEU A 126 0.26 30.35 4.92
C LEU A 126 -0.07 31.84 4.79
#